data_AF-A0A9E7YVJ6-F1
#
_entry.id   AF-A0A9E7YVJ6-F1
#
_cell.length_a   1.000
_cell.length_b   1.000
_cell.length_c   1.000
_cell.angle_alpha   90.00
_cell.angle_beta   90.00
_cell.angle_gamma   90.00
#
_symmetry.space_group_name_H-M   'P 1'
#
loop_
_entity.id
_entity.type
_entity.pdbx_description
1 polymer ?
#
loop_
_entity_poly.entity_id
_entity_poly.type
_entity_poly.pdbx_seq_one_letter_code
_entity_poly.pdbx_strand_id
1 'polypeptide(L)' 'MKHADSKYALAIFAAKRARQINSYFTQLNEGLLQNVGPLVEYQNQEKPLSIAFREIDEGLLEETLGEDDLSEGN' A
#
# COMPACT_ATOMS: atom_id res chain seq x y z
N MET A 1 -4.44 12.69 -10.45
CA MET A 1 -4.90 11.36 -10.94
C MET A 1 -4.25 10.99 -12.29
N LYS A 2 -2.92 10.76 -12.30
CA LYS A 2 -2.15 10.32 -13.49
C LYS A 2 -1.39 9.00 -13.26
N HIS A 3 -1.64 8.31 -12.14
CA HIS A 3 -0.80 7.19 -11.69
C HIS A 3 -1.34 5.80 -12.04
N ALA A 4 -2.46 5.67 -12.77
CA ALA A 4 -2.98 4.37 -13.16
C ALA A 4 -3.62 4.45 -14.54
N ASP A 5 -3.20 3.56 -15.44
CA ASP A 5 -3.61 3.52 -16.85
C ASP A 5 -5.11 3.20 -17.04
N SER A 6 -5.79 2.71 -15.99
CA SER A 6 -7.24 2.49 -15.98
C SER A 6 -7.84 2.52 -14.57
N LYS A 7 -9.17 2.66 -14.47
CA LYS A 7 -9.90 2.58 -13.20
C LYS A 7 -9.69 1.24 -12.48
N TYR A 8 -9.47 0.16 -13.23
CA TYR A 8 -9.20 -1.18 -12.69
C TYR A 8 -7.78 -1.27 -12.13
N ALA A 9 -6.79 -0.72 -12.84
CA ALA A 9 -5.42 -0.64 -12.35
C ALA A 9 -5.35 0.12 -11.03
N LEU A 10 -6.03 1.27 -10.93
CA LEU A 10 -6.12 2.04 -9.69
C LEU A 10 -6.70 1.22 -8.51
N ALA A 11 -7.79 0.49 -8.76
CA ALA A 11 -8.43 -0.32 -7.72
C ALA A 11 -7.51 -1.45 -7.24
N ILE A 12 -6.79 -2.11 -8.16
CA ILE A 12 -5.83 -3.17 -7.82
C ILE A 12 -4.65 -2.58 -7.04
N PHE A 13 -4.10 -1.46 -7.50
CA PHE A 13 -2.97 -0.80 -6.86
C PHE A 13 -3.30 -0.37 -5.43
N ALA A 14 -4.43 0.34 -5.23
CA ALA A 14 -4.92 0.72 -3.92
C ALA A 14 -5.18 -0.50 -3.01
N ALA A 15 -5.72 -1.59 -3.55
CA ALA A 15 -5.97 -2.81 -2.80
C ALA A 15 -4.67 -3.52 -2.36
N LYS A 16 -3.66 -3.61 -3.23
CA LYS A 16 -2.34 -4.15 -2.89
C LYS A 16 -1.71 -3.34 -1.76
N ARG A 17 -1.68 -2.01 -1.91
CA ARG A 17 -1.12 -1.12 -0.88
C ARG A 17 -1.88 -1.19 0.45
N ALA A 18 -3.21 -1.25 0.42
CA ALA A 18 -4.02 -1.39 1.62
C ALA A 18 -3.71 -2.68 2.41
N ARG A 19 -3.39 -3.79 1.71
CA ARG A 19 -2.95 -5.04 2.36
C ARG A 19 -1.60 -4.86 3.04
N GLN A 20 -0.64 -4.19 2.39
CA GLN A 20 0.67 -3.88 2.98
C GLN A 20 0.53 -3.06 4.27
N ILE A 21 -0.30 -2.00 4.25
CA ILE A 21 -0.59 -1.17 5.43
C ILE A 21 -1.23 -1.99 6.55
N ASN A 22 -2.17 -2.88 6.22
CA ASN A 22 -2.81 -3.75 7.21
C ASN A 22 -1.83 -4.76 7.84
N SER A 23 -0.95 -5.35 7.02
CA SER A 23 0.10 -6.25 7.49
C SER A 23 1.07 -5.50 8.41
N TYR A 24 1.44 -4.26 8.08
CA TYR A 24 2.24 -3.39 8.96
C TYR A 24 1.58 -3.21 10.34
N PHE A 25 0.29 -2.84 10.40
CA PHE A 25 -0.39 -2.67 11.68
C PHE A 25 -0.52 -3.97 12.48
N THR A 26 -0.62 -5.12 11.81
CA THR A 26 -0.67 -6.43 12.46
C THR A 26 0.71 -6.80 13.03
N GLN A 27 1.77 -6.59 12.24
CA GLN A 27 3.15 -6.91 12.60
C GLN A 27 3.79 -5.94 13.60
N LEU A 28 3.28 -4.70 13.72
CA LEU A 28 3.78 -3.71 14.66
C LEU A 28 3.77 -4.24 16.11
N ASN A 29 2.78 -5.07 16.43
CA ASN A 29 2.68 -5.71 17.75
C ASN A 29 3.63 -6.91 17.93
N GLU A 30 4.12 -7.48 16.83
CA GLU A 30 4.97 -8.68 16.81
C GLU A 30 6.47 -8.35 16.72
N GLY A 31 6.83 -7.06 16.53
CA GLY A 31 8.22 -6.60 16.42
C GLY A 31 8.92 -6.96 15.10
N LEU A 32 8.16 -7.49 14.13
CA LEU A 32 8.64 -7.93 12.81
C LEU A 32 8.26 -6.90 11.76
N LEU A 33 8.99 -5.79 11.66
CA LEU A 33 8.68 -4.70 10.71
C LEU A 33 9.13 -5.05 9.28
N GLN A 34 8.47 -6.03 8.66
CA GLN A 34 8.74 -6.42 7.27
C GLN A 34 7.98 -5.55 6.26
N ASN A 35 6.84 -4.99 6.66
CA ASN A 35 6.01 -4.15 5.79
C ASN A 35 6.25 -2.65 6.02
N VAL A 36 6.03 -1.86 4.97
CA VAL A 36 6.09 -0.39 5.02
C VAL A 36 4.76 0.16 5.51
N GLY A 37 4.78 0.92 6.60
CA GLY A 37 3.61 1.60 7.16
C GLY A 37 3.09 2.75 6.30
N PRO A 38 2.06 3.47 6.79
CA PRO A 38 1.53 4.65 6.11
C PRO A 38 2.59 5.72 5.81
N LEU A 39 2.56 6.28 4.60
CA LEU A 39 3.43 7.36 4.14
C LEU A 39 2.79 8.74 4.33
N VAL A 40 1.49 8.78 4.60
CA VAL A 40 0.74 9.99 4.95
C VAL A 40 0.37 9.99 6.43
N GLU A 41 0.13 11.17 6.99
CA GLU A 41 -0.51 11.29 8.29
C GLU A 41 -1.91 10.66 8.24
N TYR A 42 -2.22 9.81 9.21
CA TYR A 42 -3.49 9.10 9.29
C TYR A 42 -4.12 9.27 10.67
N GLN A 43 -5.45 9.18 10.72
CA GLN A 43 -6.19 9.26 11.98
C GLN A 43 -6.24 7.90 12.69
N ASN A 44 -6.45 7.93 14.01
CA ASN A 44 -6.69 6.69 14.75
C ASN A 44 -7.88 5.93 14.15
N GLN A 45 -7.68 4.64 13.87
CA GLN A 45 -8.67 3.74 13.26
C GLN A 45 -9.06 4.04 11.81
N GLU A 46 -8.30 4.89 11.10
CA GLU A 46 -8.48 5.08 9.67
C GLU A 46 -8.31 3.75 8.91
N LYS A 47 -9.16 3.51 7.91
CA LYS A 47 -9.13 2.26 7.16
C LYS A 47 -7.93 2.23 6.21
N PRO A 48 -7.18 1.11 6.12
CA PRO A 48 -6.00 1.01 5.26
C PRO A 48 -6.24 1.40 3.80
N LEU A 49 -7.44 1.12 3.27
CA LEU A 49 -7.80 1.50 1.90
C LEU A 49 -7.94 3.02 1.71
N SER A 50 -8.43 3.74 2.72
CA SER A 50 -8.51 5.21 2.70
C SER A 50 -7.11 5.82 2.64
N ILE A 51 -6.21 5.32 3.49
CA ILE A 51 -4.81 5.74 3.54
C ILE A 51 -4.14 5.48 2.18
N ALA A 52 -4.32 4.28 1.61
CA ALA A 52 -3.76 3.94 0.30
C ALA A 52 -4.21 4.91 -0.81
N PHE A 53 -5.50 5.28 -0.86
CA PHE A 53 -5.98 6.25 -1.86
C PHE A 53 -5.37 7.65 -1.68
N ARG A 54 -5.16 8.10 -0.44
CA ARG A 54 -4.51 9.39 -0.17
C ARG A 54 -3.05 9.38 -0.57
N GLU A 55 -2.32 8.31 -0.28
CA GLU A 55 -0.92 8.16 -0.71
C GLU A 55 -0.79 8.18 -2.24
N ILE A 56 -1.74 7.56 -2.96
CA ILE A 56 -1.79 7.59 -4.43
C ILE A 56 -2.09 9.01 -4.94
N ASP A 57 -3.00 9.74 -4.27
CA ASP A 57 -3.36 11.10 -4.66
C ASP A 57 -2.22 12.10 -4.44
N GLU A 58 -1.46 11.92 -3.35
CA GLU A 58 -0.25 12.70 -3.03
C GLU A 58 0.98 12.29 -3.86
N GLY A 59 0.88 11.21 -4.66
CA GLY A 59 1.96 10.76 -5.53
C GLY A 59 3.16 10.17 -4.78
N LEU A 60 2.92 9.64 -3.58
CA LEU A 60 3.96 9.09 -2.69
C LEU A 60 4.34 7.64 -3.01
N LEU A 61 3.69 7.03 -4.00
CA LEU A 61 3.89 5.64 -4.39
C LEU A 61 4.30 5.56 -5.86
N GLU A 62 5.32 4.76 -6.12
CA GLU A 62 5.71 4.36 -7.47
C GLU A 62 5.13 2.97 -7.76
N GLU A 63 4.30 2.86 -8.80
CA GLU A 63 3.83 1.56 -9.29
C GLU A 63 4.92 0.96 -10.20
N THR A 64 5.84 0.18 -9.62
CA THR A 64 6.71 -0.69 -10.42
C THR A 64 5.90 -1.89 -10.88
N LEU A 65 5.48 -1.89 -12.14
CA LEU A 65 4.86 -3.04 -12.79
C LEU A 65 5.91 -4.18 -12.89
N GLY A 66 6.03 -4.99 -11.84
CA GLY A 66 6.53 -6.36 -11.94
C GLY A 66 7.92 -6.69 -11.38
N GLU A 67 8.28 -6.26 -10.17
CA GLU A 67 9.50 -6.77 -9.51
C GLU A 67 9.25 -7.57 -8.21
N ASP A 68 8.16 -7.32 -7.48
CA ASP A 68 7.93 -7.97 -6.18
C ASP A 68 7.46 -9.44 -6.28
N ASP A 69 6.76 -9.83 -7.35
CA ASP A 69 6.26 -11.20 -7.56
C ASP A 69 7.38 -12.22 -7.87
N LEU A 70 8.63 -11.77 -8.06
CA LEU A 70 9.78 -12.63 -8.36
C LEU A 70 10.55 -13.11 -7.11
N SER A 71 10.22 -12.60 -5.92
CA SER A 71 10.95 -12.92 -4.68
C SER A 71 10.32 -14.02 -3.80
N GLU A 72 9.09 -14.45 -4.10
CA GLU A 72 8.39 -15.52 -3.34
C GLU A 72 8.50 -16.91 -3.98
N GLY A 73 9.69 -17.27 -4.48
CA GLY A 73 9.92 -18.57 -5.12
C GLY A 73 11.34 -19.10 -4.93
N ASN A 74 11.65 -19.57 -3.72
CA ASN A 74 12.70 -20.57 -3.49
C ASN A 74 12.27 -21.56 -2.40
#